data_AF-A0AB73IND9-F1
#
_entry.id   AF-A0AB73IND9-F1
#
_cell.length_a   1.000
_cell.length_b   1.000
_cell.length_c   1.000
_cell.angle_alpha   90.00
_cell.angle_beta   90.00
_cell.angle_gamma   90.00
#
_symmetry.space_group_name_H-M   'P 1'
#
loop_
_entity.id
_entity.type
_entity.pdbx_description
1 polymer ?
#
loop_
_entity_poly.entity_id
_entity_poly.type
_entity_poly.pdbx_seq_one_letter_code
_entity_poly.pdbx_strand_id
1 'polypeptide(L)'
;MQLTDVPSLADVMAKTPLRTKAQQKEPESPFEMLRSGALTPFVGPRVKRFGEWTEEELAGYNMRVKWYYDSYEKYFEKLKEHRLLQQRAVHIQLAVVNRGTRPATDVWAGVTFPDGVLVYEDDDLPKGPERPEPPPLAPHGFISLTTVHSPQLDSSYLREGPSISDDHKSIAFRAGKIQHGLRTNLKSFTIVMRTPADIRSFEVGYRVGADELPRQTTGNLYFEVQQAE
;
A
#
# COMPACT_ATOMS: atom_id res chain seq x y z
N MET A 1 -8.09 -10.14 2.79
CA MET A 1 -9.27 -9.25 2.63
C MET A 1 -9.85 -9.41 1.24
N GLN A 2 -10.98 -10.09 1.12
CA GLN A 2 -11.71 -10.25 -0.13
C GLN A 2 -12.40 -8.92 -0.53
N LEU A 3 -12.77 -8.75 -1.81
CA LEU A 3 -13.48 -7.54 -2.27
C LEU A 3 -14.81 -7.32 -1.51
N THR A 4 -15.38 -8.42 -1.00
CA THR A 4 -16.58 -8.51 -0.18
C THR A 4 -16.44 -7.93 1.23
N ASP A 5 -15.22 -7.70 1.72
CA ASP A 5 -14.99 -7.17 3.08
C ASP A 5 -15.13 -5.64 3.13
N VAL A 6 -15.27 -4.97 1.99
CA VAL A 6 -15.42 -3.51 1.89
C VAL A 6 -16.89 -3.17 1.68
N PRO A 7 -17.52 -2.33 2.52
CA PRO A 7 -18.92 -1.94 2.37
C PRO A 7 -19.16 -1.34 0.99
N SER A 8 -20.24 -1.75 0.32
CA SER A 8 -20.60 -1.20 -0.99
C SER A 8 -20.90 0.30 -0.88
N LEU A 9 -20.83 1.03 -1.99
CA LEU A 9 -21.24 2.44 -2.01
C LEU A 9 -22.68 2.61 -1.48
N ALA A 10 -23.58 1.67 -1.80
CA ALA A 10 -24.95 1.66 -1.27
C ALA A 10 -24.98 1.53 0.27
N ASP A 11 -24.14 0.67 0.86
CA ASP A 11 -24.04 0.52 2.32
C ASP A 11 -23.45 1.79 2.97
N VAL A 12 -22.49 2.42 2.31
CA VAL A 12 -21.90 3.70 2.75
C VAL A 12 -22.96 4.79 2.69
N MET A 13 -23.71 4.89 1.60
CA MET A 13 -24.80 5.86 1.43
C MET A 13 -25.93 5.65 2.43
N ALA A 14 -26.25 4.39 2.77
CA ALA A 14 -27.22 4.06 3.81
C ALA A 14 -26.76 4.50 5.20
N LYS A 15 -25.45 4.50 5.47
CA LYS A 15 -24.86 4.94 6.75
C LYS A 15 -24.69 6.46 6.84
N THR A 16 -24.50 7.15 5.71
CA THR A 16 -24.31 8.61 5.67
C THR A 16 -25.32 9.32 4.75
N PRO A 17 -26.64 9.10 4.87
CA PRO A 17 -27.61 9.58 3.89
C PRO A 17 -27.63 11.12 3.82
N LEU A 18 -27.94 11.62 2.62
CA LEU A 18 -28.25 13.04 2.43
C LEU A 18 -29.48 13.42 3.27
N ARG A 19 -29.44 14.60 3.86
CA ARG A 19 -30.49 15.08 4.76
C ARG A 19 -31.36 16.14 4.09
N THR A 20 -32.64 16.13 4.41
CA THR A 20 -33.64 17.05 3.85
C THR A 20 -34.41 17.77 4.95
N LYS A 21 -35.00 18.93 4.63
CA LYS A 21 -35.86 19.68 5.57
C LYS A 21 -37.11 18.91 5.98
N ALA A 22 -37.62 18.02 5.13
CA ALA A 22 -38.77 17.18 5.47
C ALA A 22 -38.45 16.25 6.65
N GLN A 23 -37.24 15.68 6.66
CA GLN A 23 -36.76 14.81 7.73
C GLN A 23 -36.50 15.54 9.06
N GLN A 24 -36.38 16.88 9.07
CA GLN A 24 -36.26 17.65 10.31
C GLN A 24 -37.59 17.73 11.08
N LYS A 25 -38.73 17.47 10.42
CA LYS A 25 -40.08 17.55 11.00
C LYS A 25 -40.60 16.22 11.54
N GLU A 26 -39.91 15.12 11.25
CA GLU A 26 -40.26 13.79 11.75
C GLU A 26 -39.71 13.57 13.17
N PRO A 27 -40.45 12.89 14.07
CA PRO A 27 -39.96 12.59 15.41
C PRO A 27 -38.73 11.67 15.35
N GLU A 28 -37.68 12.07 16.04
CA GLU A 28 -36.35 11.45 16.20
C GLU A 28 -35.98 10.45 15.10
N SER A 29 -35.24 10.94 14.11
CA SER A 29 -34.57 10.13 13.08
C SER A 29 -33.93 8.88 13.73
N PRO A 30 -34.04 7.67 13.13
CA PRO A 30 -33.44 6.45 13.66
C PRO A 30 -31.93 6.57 13.95
N PHE A 31 -31.27 7.54 13.32
CA PHE A 31 -29.87 7.87 13.51
C PHE A 31 -29.57 8.71 14.77
N GLU A 32 -30.56 9.37 15.38
CA GLU A 32 -30.44 10.06 16.67
C GLU A 32 -30.44 9.07 17.87
N MET A 33 -31.06 7.90 17.71
CA MET A 33 -31.09 6.85 18.76
C MET A 33 -29.71 6.25 19.06
N LEU A 34 -28.72 6.37 18.17
CA LEU A 34 -27.35 5.88 18.41
C LEU A 34 -26.56 6.76 19.40
N ARG A 35 -27.09 7.92 19.83
CA ARG A 35 -26.42 8.84 20.77
C ARG A 35 -26.85 8.71 22.23
N SER A 36 -27.95 8.03 22.54
CA SER A 36 -28.51 8.00 23.90
C SER A 36 -27.79 7.06 24.87
N GLY A 37 -26.55 6.63 24.56
CA GLY A 37 -25.79 5.64 25.35
C GLY A 37 -24.63 6.16 26.22
N ALA A 38 -24.24 7.43 26.16
CA ALA A 38 -23.07 7.91 26.93
C ALA A 38 -23.40 9.16 27.78
N LEU A 39 -23.70 8.92 29.06
CA LEU A 39 -23.69 9.94 30.11
C LEU A 39 -22.24 10.28 30.48
N THR A 40 -21.67 11.33 29.88
CA THR A 40 -20.47 11.99 30.42
C THR A 40 -20.75 13.48 30.65
N PRO A 41 -20.50 14.00 31.87
CA PRO A 41 -20.69 15.41 32.17
C PRO A 41 -19.43 16.17 31.77
N PHE A 42 -19.32 16.55 30.49
CA PHE A 42 -18.32 17.53 30.08
C PHE A 42 -18.99 18.74 29.42
N VAL A 43 -18.63 19.91 29.94
CA VAL A 43 -19.02 21.24 29.45
C VAL A 43 -18.33 21.47 28.10
N GLY A 44 -18.86 20.84 27.06
CA GLY A 44 -18.51 21.12 25.65
C GLY A 44 -19.57 22.00 24.99
N PRO A 45 -19.23 22.70 23.90
CA PRO A 45 -20.21 23.45 23.13
C PRO A 45 -21.36 22.53 22.69
N ARG A 46 -22.59 22.96 22.96
CA ARG A 46 -23.81 22.20 22.69
C ARG A 46 -23.91 21.92 21.19
N VAL A 47 -23.75 20.67 20.79
CA VAL A 47 -23.93 20.24 19.39
C VAL A 47 -25.41 20.37 19.04
N LYS A 48 -25.75 21.26 18.11
CA LYS A 48 -27.14 21.47 17.64
C LYS A 48 -27.75 20.15 17.17
N ARG A 49 -28.99 19.88 17.62
CA ARG A 49 -29.78 18.73 17.13
C ARG A 49 -30.12 18.92 15.66
N PHE A 50 -30.39 17.85 14.93
CA PHE A 50 -30.63 17.94 13.50
C PHE A 50 -31.83 18.83 13.13
N GLY A 51 -32.89 18.80 13.95
CA GLY A 51 -34.05 19.68 13.79
C GLY A 51 -33.75 21.18 13.99
N GLU A 52 -32.60 21.52 14.58
CA GLU A 52 -32.16 22.90 14.83
C GLU A 52 -31.19 23.42 13.75
N TRP A 53 -30.89 22.63 12.72
CA TRP A 53 -29.94 23.03 11.68
C TRP A 53 -30.55 24.05 10.72
N THR A 54 -29.78 25.08 10.40
CA THR A 54 -30.14 26.06 9.37
C THR A 54 -30.05 25.46 7.96
N GLU A 55 -30.59 26.16 6.97
CA GLU A 55 -30.52 25.73 5.56
C GLU A 55 -29.07 25.65 5.07
N GLU A 56 -28.25 26.60 5.48
CA GLU A 56 -26.83 26.67 5.14
C GLU A 56 -26.05 25.52 5.79
N GLU A 57 -26.35 25.20 7.05
CA GLU A 57 -25.75 24.07 7.76
C GLU A 57 -26.12 22.72 7.11
N LEU A 58 -27.38 22.57 6.70
CA LEU A 58 -27.87 21.41 5.98
C LEU A 58 -27.20 21.27 4.60
N ALA A 59 -27.14 22.36 3.83
CA ALA A 59 -26.49 22.40 2.53
C ALA A 59 -24.99 22.07 2.65
N GLY A 60 -24.31 22.63 3.66
CA GLY A 60 -22.91 22.36 3.95
C GLY A 60 -22.65 20.90 4.33
N TYR A 61 -23.50 20.30 5.17
CA TYR A 61 -23.42 18.86 5.47
C TYR A 61 -23.60 18.02 4.21
N ASN A 62 -24.64 18.27 3.42
CA ASN A 62 -24.91 17.51 2.20
C ASN A 62 -23.78 17.64 1.17
N MET A 63 -23.13 18.81 1.08
CA MET A 63 -21.95 18.99 0.23
C MET A 63 -20.79 18.10 0.70
N ARG A 64 -20.50 18.06 2.02
CA ARG A 64 -19.47 17.17 2.58
C ARG A 64 -19.77 15.70 2.35
N VAL A 65 -21.04 15.31 2.45
CA VAL A 65 -21.48 13.94 2.13
C VAL A 65 -21.26 13.60 0.66
N LYS A 66 -21.56 14.52 -0.27
CA LYS A 66 -21.26 14.32 -1.70
C LYS A 66 -19.77 14.17 -1.95
N TRP A 67 -18.94 15.04 -1.39
CA TRP A 67 -17.47 14.92 -1.50
C TRP A 67 -16.94 13.62 -0.91
N TYR A 68 -17.55 13.15 0.18
CA TYR A 68 -17.22 11.86 0.76
C TYR A 68 -17.53 10.71 -0.20
N TYR A 69 -18.69 10.72 -0.86
CA TYR A 69 -19.04 9.72 -1.89
C TYR A 69 -18.07 9.74 -3.07
N ASP A 70 -17.78 10.92 -3.63
CA ASP A 70 -16.83 11.06 -4.74
C ASP A 70 -15.42 10.54 -4.34
N SER A 71 -15.01 10.82 -3.10
CA SER A 71 -13.73 10.34 -2.57
C SER A 71 -13.74 8.83 -2.34
N TYR A 72 -14.88 8.27 -1.95
CA TYR A 72 -15.08 6.83 -1.76
C TYR A 72 -15.05 6.06 -3.08
N GLU A 73 -15.62 6.61 -4.15
CA GLU A 73 -15.54 6.03 -5.49
C GLU A 73 -14.07 5.95 -5.97
N LYS A 74 -13.33 7.06 -5.85
CA LYS A 74 -11.89 7.08 -6.18
C LYS A 74 -11.08 6.10 -5.32
N TYR A 75 -11.45 5.95 -4.05
CA TYR A 75 -10.86 4.94 -3.17
C TYR A 75 -11.08 3.53 -3.71
N PHE A 76 -12.28 3.20 -4.20
CA PHE A 76 -12.55 1.89 -4.80
C PHE A 76 -11.72 1.61 -6.05
N GLU A 77 -11.55 2.60 -6.93
CA GLU A 77 -10.71 2.47 -8.11
C GLU A 77 -9.26 2.17 -7.73
N LYS A 78 -8.68 2.98 -6.84
CA LYS A 78 -7.33 2.76 -6.32
C LYS A 78 -7.19 1.40 -5.62
N LEU A 79 -8.21 0.97 -4.89
CA LEU A 79 -8.20 -0.30 -4.17
C LEU A 79 -8.21 -1.47 -5.16
N LYS A 80 -8.99 -1.37 -6.23
CA LYS A 80 -9.01 -2.33 -7.32
C LYS A 80 -7.63 -2.42 -7.98
N GLU A 81 -7.03 -1.27 -8.34
CA GLU A 81 -5.69 -1.23 -8.92
C GLU A 81 -4.62 -1.84 -8.01
N HIS A 82 -4.63 -1.47 -6.72
CA HIS A 82 -3.71 -2.03 -5.74
C HIS A 82 -3.87 -3.55 -5.60
N ARG A 83 -5.09 -4.08 -5.58
CA ARG A 83 -5.34 -5.54 -5.55
C ARG A 83 -4.85 -6.23 -6.82
N LEU A 84 -5.11 -5.64 -7.98
CA LEU A 84 -4.62 -6.16 -9.25
C LEU A 84 -3.09 -6.17 -9.29
N LEU A 85 -2.43 -5.17 -8.69
CA LEU A 85 -0.97 -5.14 -8.51
C LEU A 85 -0.50 -6.27 -7.60
N GLN A 86 -1.14 -6.47 -6.45
CA GLN A 86 -0.81 -7.56 -5.52
C GLN A 86 -0.94 -8.95 -6.17
N GLN A 87 -1.94 -9.15 -7.03
CA GLN A 87 -2.11 -10.41 -7.78
C GLN A 87 -1.00 -10.65 -8.81
N ARG A 88 -0.27 -9.60 -9.21
CA ARG A 88 0.85 -9.64 -10.14
C ARG A 88 2.21 -9.52 -9.44
N ALA A 89 2.22 -9.49 -8.11
CA ALA A 89 3.41 -9.38 -7.30
C ALA A 89 3.88 -10.77 -6.87
N VAL A 90 5.18 -11.03 -6.98
CA VAL A 90 5.80 -12.29 -6.58
C VAL A 90 7.00 -11.99 -5.70
N HIS A 91 7.02 -12.61 -4.52
CA HIS A 91 8.12 -12.52 -3.57
C HIS A 91 9.23 -13.49 -3.96
N ILE A 92 10.47 -13.00 -4.05
CA ILE A 92 11.63 -13.77 -4.50
C ILE A 92 12.74 -13.67 -3.46
N GLN A 93 13.37 -14.81 -3.18
CA GLN A 93 14.63 -14.87 -2.45
C GLN A 93 15.66 -15.67 -3.25
N LEU A 94 16.77 -15.02 -3.59
CA LEU A 94 17.89 -15.65 -4.26
C LEU A 94 18.96 -16.07 -3.25
N ALA A 95 19.87 -16.96 -3.66
CA ALA A 95 21.03 -17.34 -2.85
C ALA A 95 22.28 -17.45 -3.71
N VAL A 96 23.42 -17.09 -3.14
CA VAL A 96 24.74 -17.27 -3.74
C VAL A 96 25.42 -18.44 -3.05
N VAL A 97 25.97 -19.37 -3.83
CA VAL A 97 26.68 -20.56 -3.33
C VAL A 97 28.12 -20.52 -3.79
N ASN A 98 29.05 -20.56 -2.83
CA ASN A 98 30.47 -20.69 -3.15
C ASN A 98 30.82 -22.17 -3.34
N ARG A 99 30.93 -22.61 -4.61
CA ARG A 99 31.39 -23.96 -4.96
C ARG A 99 32.90 -24.07 -5.17
N GLY A 100 33.65 -23.00 -4.93
CA GLY A 100 35.10 -22.98 -5.01
C GLY A 100 35.77 -23.71 -3.84
N THR A 101 37.10 -23.74 -3.87
CA THR A 101 37.92 -24.34 -2.81
C THR A 101 38.42 -23.33 -1.77
N ARG A 102 38.14 -22.04 -1.97
CA ARG A 102 38.54 -20.94 -1.08
C ARG A 102 37.31 -20.10 -0.71
N PRO A 103 37.32 -19.43 0.46
CA PRO A 103 36.32 -18.42 0.78
C PRO A 103 36.30 -17.31 -0.28
N ALA A 104 35.16 -16.67 -0.43
CA ALA A 104 34.97 -15.49 -1.28
C ALA A 104 34.66 -14.27 -0.40
N THR A 105 35.32 -13.14 -0.65
CA THR A 105 35.08 -11.85 0.02
C THR A 105 34.56 -10.79 -0.94
N ASP A 106 33.86 -9.80 -0.37
CA ASP A 106 33.16 -8.72 -1.09
C ASP A 106 32.32 -9.25 -2.26
N VAL A 107 31.51 -10.27 -1.96
CA VAL A 107 30.69 -10.94 -2.96
C VAL A 107 29.57 -10.00 -3.36
N TRP A 108 29.43 -9.75 -4.65
CA TRP A 108 28.32 -8.97 -5.19
C TRP A 108 27.60 -9.76 -6.27
N ALA A 109 26.29 -9.55 -6.36
CA ALA A 109 25.43 -10.15 -7.36
C ALA A 109 24.53 -9.09 -7.98
N GLY A 110 24.33 -9.13 -9.29
CA GLY A 110 23.41 -8.24 -9.99
C GLY A 110 22.49 -9.03 -10.91
N VAL A 111 21.22 -8.66 -10.95
CA VAL A 111 20.21 -9.25 -11.83
C VAL A 111 19.50 -8.11 -12.57
N THR A 112 19.30 -8.28 -13.88
CA THR A 112 18.54 -7.34 -14.70
C THR A 112 17.32 -8.05 -15.27
N PHE A 113 16.14 -7.51 -14.94
CA PHE A 113 14.85 -8.02 -15.37
C PHE A 113 14.43 -7.43 -16.72
N PRO A 114 13.66 -8.18 -17.52
CA PRO A 114 13.18 -7.72 -18.81
C PRO A 114 12.11 -6.65 -18.67
N ASP A 115 11.76 -6.03 -19.79
CA ASP A 115 10.61 -5.13 -19.87
C ASP A 115 9.32 -5.84 -19.44
N GLY A 116 8.48 -5.10 -18.72
CA GLY A 116 7.25 -5.64 -18.14
C GLY A 116 7.40 -6.16 -16.71
N VAL A 117 8.63 -6.32 -16.21
CA VAL A 117 8.89 -6.71 -14.82
C VAL A 117 9.52 -5.54 -14.07
N LEU A 118 8.91 -5.17 -12.94
CA LEU A 118 9.41 -4.14 -12.04
C LEU A 118 9.89 -4.78 -10.74
N VAL A 119 10.97 -4.26 -10.16
CA VAL A 119 11.57 -4.75 -8.93
C VAL A 119 11.37 -3.74 -7.82
N TYR A 120 10.94 -4.22 -6.66
CA TYR A 120 10.73 -3.45 -5.45
C TYR A 120 11.43 -4.13 -4.27
N GLU A 121 11.96 -3.32 -3.37
CA GLU A 121 12.19 -3.81 -2.02
C GLU A 121 10.84 -4.06 -1.35
N ASP A 122 10.78 -5.03 -0.44
CA ASP A 122 9.50 -5.44 0.17
C ASP A 122 8.79 -4.28 0.91
N ASP A 123 9.55 -3.31 1.43
CA ASP A 123 9.02 -2.12 2.11
C ASP A 123 8.62 -0.98 1.14
N ASP A 124 9.06 -1.04 -0.12
CA ASP A 124 8.88 0.03 -1.13
C ASP A 124 7.70 -0.23 -2.07
N LEU A 125 6.95 -1.32 -1.85
CA LEU A 125 5.73 -1.60 -2.59
C LEU A 125 4.71 -0.47 -2.41
N PRO A 126 3.97 -0.09 -3.47
CA PRO A 126 2.91 0.91 -3.37
C PRO A 126 1.91 0.54 -2.27
N LYS A 127 1.79 1.40 -1.26
CA LYS A 127 0.87 1.17 -0.14
C LYS A 127 -0.58 1.18 -0.63
N GLY A 128 -1.42 0.39 0.02
CA GLY A 128 -2.86 0.39 -0.23
C GLY A 128 -3.47 1.78 0.00
N PRO A 129 -4.53 2.14 -0.74
CA PRO A 129 -5.16 3.43 -0.56
C PRO A 129 -5.79 3.52 0.84
N GLU A 130 -5.78 4.72 1.40
CA GLU A 130 -6.42 4.99 2.68
C GLU A 130 -7.93 5.16 2.49
N ARG A 131 -8.69 4.53 3.38
CA ARG A 131 -10.16 4.64 3.36
C ARG A 131 -10.55 6.05 3.79
N PRO A 132 -11.39 6.77 3.02
CA PRO A 132 -11.83 8.10 3.41
C PRO A 132 -12.70 8.04 4.67
N GLU A 133 -12.55 9.04 5.53
CA GLU A 133 -13.31 9.16 6.77
C GLU A 133 -14.70 9.74 6.50
N PRO A 134 -15.75 9.20 7.16
CA PRO A 134 -17.10 9.73 7.02
C PRO A 134 -17.18 11.17 7.58
N PRO A 135 -17.97 12.06 6.95
CA PRO A 135 -18.10 13.42 7.42
C PRO A 135 -18.77 13.43 8.81
N PRO A 136 -18.39 14.37 9.70
CA PRO A 136 -19.01 14.48 11.01
C PRO A 136 -20.50 14.78 10.86
N LEU A 137 -21.32 14.10 11.66
CA LEU A 137 -22.77 14.28 11.73
C LEU A 137 -23.20 15.60 12.40
N ALA A 138 -22.30 16.57 12.51
CA ALA A 138 -22.54 17.88 13.09
C ALA A 138 -22.36 18.96 12.00
N PRO A 139 -23.14 20.06 12.06
CA PRO A 139 -23.15 21.08 11.02
C PRO A 139 -21.80 21.83 10.97
N HIS A 140 -21.17 21.98 12.13
CA HIS A 140 -19.78 22.36 12.29
C HIS A 140 -19.03 21.12 12.81
N GLY A 141 -18.30 20.45 11.93
CA GLY A 141 -17.24 19.54 12.39
C GLY A 141 -16.28 20.35 13.25
N PHE A 142 -15.79 19.78 14.35
CA PHE A 142 -14.59 20.31 14.97
C PHE A 142 -13.53 20.36 13.88
N ILE A 143 -13.13 21.57 13.49
CA ILE A 143 -11.95 21.76 12.65
C ILE A 143 -10.80 21.43 13.58
N SER A 144 -10.39 20.16 13.62
CA SER A 144 -9.14 19.80 14.25
C SER A 144 -8.04 20.33 13.34
N LEU A 145 -7.65 21.58 13.59
CA LEU A 145 -6.49 22.18 12.96
C LEU A 145 -5.28 21.32 13.32
N THR A 146 -4.52 20.99 12.29
CA THR A 146 -3.10 20.58 12.33
C THR A 146 -2.80 19.22 12.93
N THR A 147 -2.76 18.20 12.07
CA THR A 147 -1.84 17.07 12.26
C THR A 147 -0.44 17.57 11.93
N VAL A 148 0.32 17.98 12.95
CA VAL A 148 1.74 18.29 12.80
C VAL A 148 2.44 17.00 12.40
N HIS A 149 2.83 16.89 11.12
CA HIS A 149 3.70 15.82 10.66
C HIS A 149 5.09 16.11 11.23
N SER A 150 5.52 15.30 12.19
CA SER A 150 6.92 15.28 12.61
C SER A 150 7.77 14.92 11.40
N PRO A 151 8.86 15.65 11.11
CA PRO A 151 9.80 15.21 10.09
C PRO A 151 10.38 13.88 10.56
N GLN A 152 9.97 12.79 9.89
CA GLN A 152 10.64 11.53 10.05
C GLN A 152 12.01 11.69 9.38
N LEU A 153 13.06 11.66 10.21
CA LEU A 153 14.42 11.50 9.71
C LEU A 153 14.50 10.14 9.05
N ASP A 154 14.60 10.14 7.73
CA ASP A 154 14.74 8.95 6.93
C ASP A 154 16.11 8.33 7.18
N SER A 155 16.13 7.21 7.92
CA SER A 155 17.33 6.45 8.26
C SER A 155 17.80 5.54 7.11
N SER A 156 17.30 5.75 5.90
CA SER A 156 17.62 5.00 4.68
C SER A 156 19.12 4.99 4.34
N TYR A 157 19.91 5.95 4.85
CA TYR A 157 21.36 6.04 4.63
C TYR A 157 22.23 4.96 5.29
N LEU A 158 21.68 4.13 6.18
CA LEU A 158 22.39 3.01 6.81
C LEU A 158 21.95 1.63 6.29
N ARG A 159 21.13 1.58 5.24
CA ARG A 159 20.52 0.33 4.78
C ARG A 159 21.56 -0.53 4.04
N GLU A 160 22.01 -1.61 4.68
CA GLU A 160 22.66 -2.75 4.01
C GLU A 160 21.61 -3.53 3.17
N GLY A 161 20.88 -2.84 2.32
CA GLY A 161 19.82 -3.37 1.46
C GLY A 161 20.32 -3.77 0.07
N PRO A 162 19.53 -4.50 -0.72
CA PRO A 162 19.77 -4.53 -2.14
C PRO A 162 19.68 -3.10 -2.72
N SER A 163 20.51 -2.79 -3.71
CA SER A 163 20.40 -1.54 -4.46
C SER A 163 19.57 -1.79 -5.70
N ILE A 164 18.45 -1.08 -5.83
CA ILE A 164 17.57 -1.13 -7.01
C ILE A 164 17.84 0.10 -7.88
N SER A 165 17.84 -0.06 -9.20
CA SER A 165 17.98 1.04 -10.14
C SER A 165 16.71 1.90 -10.21
N ASP A 166 16.84 3.19 -10.55
CA ASP A 166 15.72 4.15 -10.63
C ASP A 166 14.61 3.70 -11.60
N ASP A 167 14.93 2.90 -12.61
CA ASP A 167 13.98 2.34 -13.57
C ASP A 167 13.28 1.06 -13.06
N HIS A 168 13.60 0.61 -11.84
CA HIS A 168 13.10 -0.60 -11.20
C HIS A 168 13.36 -1.88 -12.00
N LYS A 169 14.40 -1.93 -12.85
CA LYS A 169 14.70 -3.13 -13.66
C LYS A 169 15.87 -3.95 -13.16
N SER A 170 16.78 -3.34 -12.41
CA SER A 170 17.98 -4.01 -11.93
C SER A 170 18.06 -3.98 -10.42
N ILE A 171 18.56 -5.07 -9.86
CA ILE A 171 18.81 -5.21 -8.44
C ILE A 171 20.22 -5.74 -8.22
N ALA A 172 20.93 -5.14 -7.26
CA ALA A 172 22.27 -5.52 -6.87
C ALA A 172 22.33 -5.84 -5.38
N PHE A 173 23.08 -6.87 -5.04
CA PHE A 173 23.27 -7.35 -3.67
C PHE A 173 24.75 -7.31 -3.32
N ARG A 174 25.05 -7.11 -2.04
CA ARG A 174 26.37 -7.32 -1.46
C ARG A 174 26.28 -8.32 -0.31
N ALA A 175 27.31 -9.15 -0.19
CA ALA A 175 27.52 -10.10 0.88
C ALA A 175 29.00 -10.09 1.27
N GLY A 176 29.30 -9.95 2.57
CA GLY A 176 30.67 -9.74 3.03
C GLY A 176 31.62 -10.91 2.76
N LYS A 177 31.34 -12.09 3.33
CA LYS A 177 32.18 -13.29 3.17
C LYS A 177 31.34 -14.55 3.05
N ILE A 178 31.67 -15.40 2.08
CA ILE A 178 31.04 -16.72 1.87
C ILE A 178 32.12 -17.80 1.91
N GLN A 179 32.09 -18.66 2.92
CA GLN A 179 33.03 -19.78 3.04
C GLN A 179 32.83 -20.80 1.91
N HIS A 180 33.88 -21.57 1.62
CA HIS A 180 33.80 -22.63 0.62
C HIS A 180 32.70 -23.65 0.95
N GLY A 181 31.95 -24.09 -0.05
CA GLY A 181 30.84 -25.03 0.10
C GLY A 181 29.59 -24.46 0.79
N LEU A 182 29.60 -23.20 1.25
CA LEU A 182 28.46 -22.58 1.91
C LEU A 182 27.60 -21.76 0.94
N ARG A 183 26.35 -21.58 1.35
CA ARG A 183 25.38 -20.69 0.70
C ARG A 183 25.05 -19.52 1.62
N THR A 184 24.80 -18.37 1.00
CA THR A 184 24.24 -17.19 1.68
C THR A 184 22.97 -16.79 0.94
N ASN A 185 21.87 -16.69 1.68
CA ASN A 185 20.62 -16.14 1.15
C ASN A 185 20.77 -14.63 1.01
N LEU A 186 20.36 -14.10 -0.14
CA LEU A 186 20.26 -12.68 -0.36
C LEU A 186 18.97 -12.16 0.29
N LYS A 187 18.90 -10.84 0.51
CA LYS A 187 17.65 -10.20 0.92
C LYS A 187 16.56 -10.48 -0.11
N SER A 188 15.35 -10.73 0.37
CA SER A 188 14.21 -10.89 -0.51
C SER A 188 13.84 -9.57 -1.18
N PHE A 189 13.12 -9.70 -2.28
CA PHE A 189 12.56 -8.59 -3.02
C PHE A 189 11.29 -9.06 -3.70
N THR A 190 10.48 -8.10 -4.14
CA THR A 190 9.25 -8.38 -4.85
C THR A 190 9.39 -7.95 -6.30
N ILE A 191 9.00 -8.82 -7.22
CA ILE A 191 8.78 -8.44 -8.62
C ILE A 191 7.31 -8.19 -8.86
N VAL A 192 6.99 -7.25 -9.74
CA VAL A 192 5.63 -6.91 -10.12
C VAL A 192 5.54 -6.93 -11.64
N MET A 193 4.61 -7.73 -12.17
CA MET A 193 4.27 -7.67 -13.60
C MET A 193 3.49 -6.38 -13.86
N ARG A 194 4.02 -5.54 -14.75
CA ARG A 194 3.48 -4.21 -15.06
C ARG A 194 2.03 -4.31 -15.52
N THR A 195 1.75 -5.21 -16.45
CA THR A 195 0.41 -5.47 -16.97
C THR A 195 0.06 -6.96 -16.87
N PRO A 196 -1.23 -7.32 -16.96
CA PRO A 196 -1.63 -8.73 -17.05
C PRO A 196 -1.01 -9.48 -18.23
N ALA A 197 -0.71 -8.79 -19.33
CA ALA A 197 -0.07 -9.39 -20.51
C ALA A 197 1.42 -9.75 -20.27
N ASP A 198 2.04 -9.19 -19.23
CA ASP A 198 3.42 -9.46 -18.85
C ASP A 198 3.55 -10.72 -17.97
N ILE A 199 2.43 -11.33 -17.56
CA ILE A 199 2.41 -12.59 -16.80
C ILE A 199 2.75 -13.75 -17.75
N ARG A 200 4.04 -13.99 -17.96
CA ARG A 200 4.58 -15.06 -18.81
C ARG A 200 5.94 -15.48 -18.31
N SER A 201 6.40 -16.66 -18.69
CA SER A 201 7.77 -17.10 -18.38
C SER A 201 8.81 -16.17 -19.02
N PHE A 202 9.90 -15.90 -18.32
CA PHE A 202 10.96 -15.02 -18.79
C PHE A 202 12.34 -15.47 -18.30
N GLU A 203 13.38 -14.96 -18.97
CA GLU A 203 14.77 -15.21 -18.64
C GLU A 203 15.40 -13.91 -18.13
N VAL A 204 16.24 -14.01 -17.09
CA VAL A 204 17.02 -12.87 -16.58
C VAL A 204 18.50 -13.20 -16.60
N GLY A 205 19.29 -12.23 -17.05
CA GLY A 205 20.74 -12.31 -16.93
C GLY A 205 21.17 -11.97 -15.50
N TYR A 206 22.14 -12.73 -14.99
CA TYR A 206 22.81 -12.42 -13.73
C TYR A 206 24.31 -12.29 -13.91
N ARG A 207 24.91 -11.55 -12.98
CA ARG A 207 26.36 -11.40 -12.83
C ARG A 207 26.73 -11.53 -11.35
N VAL A 208 27.77 -12.29 -11.05
CA VAL A 208 28.31 -12.48 -9.70
C VAL A 208 29.81 -12.24 -9.72
N GLY A 209 30.31 -11.47 -8.77
CA GLY A 209 31.73 -11.23 -8.58
C GLY A 209 32.13 -11.35 -7.10
N ALA A 210 33.43 -11.44 -6.88
CA ALA A 210 34.10 -11.45 -5.57
C ALA A 210 35.56 -11.04 -5.80
N ASP A 211 36.27 -10.61 -4.75
CA ASP A 211 37.67 -10.18 -4.86
C ASP A 211 38.59 -11.29 -5.38
N GLU A 212 38.30 -12.54 -5.05
CA GLU A 212 39.08 -13.70 -5.47
C GLU A 212 38.75 -14.18 -6.89
N LEU A 213 37.74 -13.59 -7.55
CA LEU A 213 37.36 -13.94 -8.92
C LEU A 213 38.00 -12.98 -9.94
N PRO A 214 38.94 -13.45 -10.78
CA PRO A 214 39.58 -12.61 -11.80
C PRO A 214 38.62 -12.18 -12.91
N ARG A 215 37.49 -12.89 -13.07
CA ARG A 215 36.39 -12.56 -13.97
C ARG A 215 35.07 -12.83 -13.27
N GLN A 216 34.10 -11.92 -13.49
CA GLN A 216 32.73 -12.13 -13.04
C GLN A 216 32.14 -13.40 -13.67
N THR A 217 31.35 -14.12 -12.90
CA THR A 217 30.54 -15.23 -13.37
C THR A 217 29.21 -14.69 -13.88
N THR A 218 28.86 -15.00 -15.12
CA THR A 218 27.58 -14.61 -15.72
C THR A 218 26.78 -15.84 -16.09
N GLY A 219 25.47 -15.70 -16.14
CA GLY A 219 24.55 -16.75 -16.58
C GLY A 219 23.14 -16.22 -16.64
N ASN A 220 22.19 -17.11 -16.84
CA ASN A 220 20.79 -16.77 -16.91
C ASN A 220 19.98 -17.59 -15.91
N LEU A 221 18.91 -16.98 -15.37
CA LEU A 221 17.89 -17.66 -14.58
C LEU A 221 16.59 -17.67 -15.39
N TYR A 222 15.93 -18.83 -15.46
CA TYR A 222 14.64 -18.97 -16.11
C TYR A 222 13.53 -18.97 -15.06
N PHE A 223 12.60 -18.05 -15.20
CA PHE A 223 11.40 -17.94 -14.39
C PHE A 223 10.23 -18.52 -15.17
N GLU A 224 9.74 -19.67 -14.72
CA GLU A 224 8.58 -20.32 -15.31
C GLU A 224 7.30 -19.87 -14.60
N VAL A 225 6.33 -19.36 -15.36
CA VAL A 225 5.02 -18.97 -14.83
C VAL A 225 4.01 -20.05 -15.20
N GLN A 226 3.47 -20.71 -14.18
CA GLN A 226 2.42 -21.71 -14.33
C GLN A 226 1.10 -21.13 -13.83
N GLN A 227 0.02 -21.33 -14.59
CA GLN A 227 -1.33 -21.03 -14.10
C GLN A 227 -1.70 -22.09 -13.07
N ALA A 228 -2.13 -21.65 -11.89
CA ALA A 228 -2.74 -22.55 -10.92
C ALA A 228 -4.06 -23.07 -11.50
N GLU A 229 -4.20 -24.39 -11.61
CA GLU A 229 -5.46 -25.08 -11.95
C GLU A 229 -6.56 -24.84 -10.90
#